data_AF-A0A7R9UEY9-F1
#
_entry.id   AF-A0A7R9UEY9-F1
#
_cell.length_a   1.000
_cell.length_b   1.000
_cell.length_c   1.000
_cell.angle_alpha   90.00
_cell.angle_beta   90.00
_cell.angle_gamma   90.00
#
_symmetry.space_group_name_H-M   'P 1'
#
loop_
_entity.id
_entity.type
_entity.pdbx_description
1 polymer ?
#
loop_
_entity_poly.entity_id
_entity_poly.type
_entity_poly.pdbx_seq_one_letter_code
_entity_poly.pdbx_strand_id
1 'polypeptide(L)'
;PDFQVNAPAPVTDVVVINRSKGESTPRGYHLVRRGASCNVGKSFANEIQLAVRYGKARGVCNIPLMGATLDRFPAVDSAKLPLPSRELPMFVFPSGLHLRACKPTDTPLPSCFSFVFTNARGDLIYVC
;
A
#
# COMPACT_ATOMS: atom_id res chain seq x y z
N PRO A 1 -25.01 2.19 -6.70
CA PRO A 1 -25.40 3.03 -5.54
C PRO A 1 -24.17 3.71 -4.96
N ASP A 2 -23.99 4.99 -5.25
CA ASP A 2 -22.88 5.77 -4.72
C ASP A 2 -23.12 6.01 -3.22
N PHE A 3 -22.32 5.36 -2.39
CA PHE A 3 -22.36 5.51 -0.94
C PHE A 3 -21.76 6.89 -0.58
N GLN A 4 -22.55 7.95 -0.73
CA GLN A 4 -22.15 9.29 -0.30
C GLN A 4 -22.22 9.35 1.23
N VAL A 5 -21.09 9.05 1.86
CA VAL A 5 -20.88 9.40 3.27
C VAL A 5 -20.69 10.91 3.33
N ASN A 6 -21.66 11.64 3.89
CA ASN A 6 -21.54 13.05 4.28
C ASN A 6 -20.60 13.17 5.51
N ALA A 7 -19.38 12.67 5.39
CA ALA A 7 -18.32 12.83 6.38
C ALA A 7 -17.36 13.93 5.91
N PRO A 8 -16.78 14.71 6.85
CA PRO A 8 -15.68 15.60 6.51
C PRO A 8 -14.55 14.81 5.83
N ALA A 9 -13.86 15.44 4.87
CA ALA A 9 -12.74 14.82 4.17
C ALA A 9 -11.72 14.28 5.19
N PRO A 10 -11.31 13.00 5.12
CA PRO A 10 -10.39 12.44 6.10
C PRO A 10 -8.99 13.07 6.00
N VAL A 11 -8.23 12.95 7.08
CA VAL A 11 -6.79 13.24 7.09
C VAL A 11 -6.10 12.21 6.20
N THR A 12 -5.40 12.68 5.16
CA THR A 12 -4.64 11.84 4.22
C THR A 12 -3.14 11.89 4.47
N ASP A 13 -2.66 12.89 5.21
CA ASP A 13 -1.24 13.06 5.52
C ASP A 13 -1.05 13.92 6.79
N VAL A 14 0.04 13.69 7.52
CA VAL A 14 0.43 14.41 8.74
C VAL A 14 1.92 14.75 8.66
N VAL A 15 2.25 16.03 8.84
CA VAL A 15 3.64 16.50 8.85
C VAL A 15 3.98 17.17 10.17
N VAL A 16 5.26 17.02 10.54
CA VAL A 16 5.87 17.71 11.68
C VAL A 16 6.57 18.96 11.14
N ILE A 17 6.36 20.09 11.80
CA ILE A 17 6.96 21.39 11.46
C ILE A 17 7.80 21.83 12.64
N ASN A 18 9.08 22.10 12.41
CA ASN A 18 9.99 22.69 13.38
C ASN A 18 10.13 24.20 13.17
N ARG A 19 9.28 24.98 13.85
CA ARG A 19 9.27 26.45 13.77
C ARG A 19 10.59 27.05 14.26
N SER A 20 11.28 26.42 15.22
CA SER A 20 12.59 26.89 15.70
C SER A 20 13.70 26.81 14.64
N LYS A 21 13.49 26.03 13.58
CA LYS A 21 14.38 25.99 12.41
C LYS A 21 13.89 26.86 11.25
N GLY A 22 12.85 27.66 11.45
CA GLY A 22 12.25 28.50 10.40
C GLY A 22 11.36 27.74 9.42
N GLU A 23 10.98 26.49 9.72
CA GLU A 23 10.05 25.75 8.87
C GLU A 23 8.65 26.38 8.90
N SER A 24 7.95 26.32 7.76
CA SER A 24 6.59 26.84 7.61
C SER A 24 5.62 25.75 7.21
N THR A 25 4.33 25.99 7.40
CA THR A 25 3.28 25.04 7.01
C THR A 25 3.30 24.82 5.49
N PRO A 26 3.52 23.59 5.00
CA PRO A 26 3.54 23.33 3.56
C PRO A 26 2.20 23.64 2.90
N ARG A 27 2.24 23.99 1.60
CA ARG A 27 1.02 24.29 0.82
C ARG A 27 0.05 23.10 0.84
N GLY A 28 -1.21 23.37 1.20
CA GLY A 28 -2.27 22.37 1.27
C GLY A 28 -2.39 21.63 2.61
N TYR A 29 -1.62 22.03 3.62
CA TYR A 29 -1.74 21.54 5.00
C TYR A 29 -2.39 22.59 5.91
N HIS A 30 -3.12 22.11 6.91
CA HIS A 30 -3.77 22.91 7.93
C HIS A 30 -3.14 22.62 9.29
N LEU A 31 -2.73 23.68 9.99
CA LEU A 31 -2.17 23.57 11.33
C LEU A 31 -3.22 23.03 12.31
N VAL A 32 -2.86 22.03 13.11
CA VAL A 32 -3.76 21.48 14.14
C VAL A 32 -3.86 22.46 15.31
N ARG A 33 -5.06 22.98 15.60
CA ARG A 33 -5.27 24.03 16.61
C ARG A 33 -5.84 23.49 17.95
N ARG A 34 -4.95 23.27 18.93
CA ARG A 34 -5.04 23.64 20.38
C ARG A 34 -3.89 22.98 21.14
N GLY A 35 -3.14 23.75 21.95
CA GLY A 35 -1.97 23.27 22.71
C GLY A 35 -0.67 23.15 21.89
N ALA A 36 -0.47 24.06 20.94
CA ALA A 36 0.36 24.00 19.72
C ALA A 36 1.90 23.89 19.87
N SER A 37 2.38 23.19 20.89
CA SER A 37 3.70 22.57 20.90
C SER A 37 3.53 21.13 21.34
N CYS A 38 3.98 20.16 20.54
CA CYS A 38 4.11 18.77 21.00
C CYS A 38 5.12 18.64 22.15
N ASN A 39 5.81 19.72 22.53
CA ASN A 39 6.77 19.77 23.61
C ASN A 39 6.16 20.39 24.89
N VAL A 40 5.02 19.87 25.32
CA VAL A 40 4.42 20.24 26.61
C VAL A 40 5.41 19.90 27.73
N GLY A 41 5.92 20.92 28.44
CA GLY A 41 6.68 20.76 29.70
C GLY A 41 8.19 20.99 29.66
N LYS A 42 8.79 21.51 28.57
CA LYS A 42 10.22 21.86 28.55
C LYS A 42 10.45 23.30 28.12
N SER A 43 10.93 24.13 29.05
CA SER A 43 11.19 25.57 28.90
C SER A 43 12.26 25.94 27.84
N PHE A 44 12.84 24.96 27.14
CA PHE A 44 13.90 25.11 26.13
C PHE A 44 13.72 24.18 24.91
N ALA A 45 12.54 23.59 24.72
CA ALA A 45 12.33 22.68 23.60
C ALA A 45 11.97 23.43 22.31
N ASN A 46 12.38 22.87 21.16
CA ASN A 46 12.02 23.36 19.83
C ASN A 46 10.50 23.60 19.71
N GLU A 47 10.07 24.59 18.94
CA GLU A 47 8.66 24.79 18.66
C GLU A 47 8.22 23.79 17.58
N ILE A 48 7.73 22.63 18.02
CA ILE A 48 7.28 21.54 17.15
C ILE A 48 5.76 21.56 17.02
N GLN A 49 5.30 21.65 15.78
CA GLN A 49 3.88 21.71 15.42
C GLN A 49 3.49 20.59 14.46
N LEU A 50 2.21 20.19 14.51
CA LEU A 50 1.63 19.26 13.56
C LEU A 50 0.72 20.00 12.58
N ALA A 51 0.85 19.68 11.30
CA ALA A 51 -0.11 20.09 10.28
C ALA A 51 -0.63 18.86 9.53
N VAL A 52 -1.90 18.92 9.15
CA VAL A 52 -2.61 17.82 8.51
C VAL A 52 -3.12 18.22 7.14
N ARG A 53 -3.11 17.29 6.19
CA ARG A 53 -3.74 17.46 4.89
C ARG A 53 -5.02 16.64 4.85
N TYR A 54 -6.11 17.28 4.46
CA TYR A 54 -7.37 16.60 4.18
C TYR A 54 -7.49 16.29 2.69
N GLY A 55 -8.14 15.18 2.36
CA GLY A 55 -8.29 14.77 0.98
C GLY A 55 -9.39 13.73 0.81
N LYS A 56 -9.50 13.18 -0.40
CA LYS A 56 -10.41 12.07 -0.63
C LYS A 56 -9.95 10.86 0.17
N ALA A 57 -10.88 10.20 0.85
CA ALA A 57 -10.64 8.90 1.47
C ALA A 57 -10.04 7.97 0.42
N ARG A 58 -8.79 7.57 0.62
CA ARG A 58 -8.17 6.53 -0.23
C ARG A 58 -8.68 5.13 0.14
N GLY A 59 -9.44 4.99 1.23
CA GLY A 59 -10.02 3.71 1.66
C GLY A 59 -8.94 2.67 1.94
N VAL A 60 -9.20 1.41 1.55
CA VAL A 60 -8.33 0.23 1.69
C VAL A 60 -7.04 0.25 0.85
N CYS A 61 -6.58 1.42 0.41
CA CYS A 61 -5.34 1.53 -0.33
C CYS A 61 -4.14 1.16 0.55
N ASN A 62 -3.19 0.43 -0.02
CA ASN A 62 -1.98 -0.11 0.65
C ASN A 62 -2.23 -1.24 1.66
N ILE A 63 -3.38 -1.92 1.61
CA ILE A 63 -3.56 -3.18 2.32
C ILE A 63 -2.91 -4.30 1.50
N PRO A 64 -2.00 -5.11 2.08
CA PRO A 64 -1.47 -6.28 1.40
C PRO A 64 -2.60 -7.28 1.18
N LEU A 65 -2.77 -7.72 -0.06
CA LEU A 65 -3.70 -8.77 -0.43
C LEU A 65 -2.92 -10.06 -0.68
N MET A 66 -3.49 -11.18 -0.23
CA MET A 66 -3.00 -12.49 -0.69
C MET A 66 -3.56 -12.77 -2.07
N GLY A 67 -2.67 -13.12 -3.00
CA GLY A 67 -3.07 -13.67 -4.28
C GLY A 67 -3.75 -15.02 -4.08
N ALA A 68 -4.74 -15.32 -4.91
CA ALA A 68 -5.42 -16.59 -4.95
C ALA A 68 -5.58 -17.05 -6.40
N THR A 69 -5.56 -18.35 -6.62
CA THR A 69 -5.89 -18.95 -7.92
C THR A 69 -7.40 -18.87 -8.12
N LEU A 70 -7.84 -18.08 -9.11
CA LEU A 70 -9.27 -17.96 -9.44
C LEU A 70 -9.76 -19.14 -10.25
N ASP A 71 -8.93 -19.62 -11.17
CA ASP A 71 -9.21 -20.76 -12.03
C ASP A 71 -7.88 -21.45 -12.39
N ARG A 72 -7.94 -22.75 -12.70
CA ARG A 72 -6.77 -23.53 -13.11
C ARG A 72 -7.15 -24.73 -13.98
N PHE A 73 -6.26 -25.05 -14.92
CA PHE A 73 -6.34 -26.27 -15.70
C PHE A 73 -4.98 -27.01 -15.67
N PRO A 74 -4.96 -28.33 -15.43
CA PRO A 74 -6.07 -29.14 -14.94
C PRO A 74 -6.46 -28.75 -13.49
N ALA A 75 -7.70 -29.06 -13.12
CA ALA A 75 -8.25 -28.73 -11.80
C ALA A 75 -7.50 -29.41 -10.65
N VAL A 76 -6.90 -30.57 -10.90
CA VAL A 76 -6.13 -31.36 -9.92
C VAL A 76 -4.72 -31.59 -10.45
N ASP A 77 -3.73 -31.50 -9.56
CA ASP A 77 -2.35 -31.80 -9.89
C ASP A 77 -2.16 -33.27 -10.29
N SER A 78 -1.22 -33.52 -11.18
CA SER A 78 -0.75 -34.89 -11.43
C SER A 78 0.06 -35.37 -10.23
N ALA A 79 -0.06 -36.65 -9.88
CA ALA A 79 0.77 -37.26 -8.84
C ALA A 79 2.29 -37.13 -9.12
N LYS A 80 2.68 -36.98 -10.40
CA LYS A 80 4.07 -36.78 -10.80
C LYS A 80 4.54 -35.32 -10.65
N LEU A 81 3.61 -34.39 -10.55
CA LEU A 81 3.85 -32.95 -10.53
C LEU A 81 2.90 -32.25 -9.54
N PRO A 82 3.06 -32.47 -8.23
CA PRO A 82 2.32 -31.72 -7.22
C PRO A 82 2.80 -30.27 -7.22
N LEU A 83 1.90 -29.32 -7.45
CA LEU A 83 2.22 -27.90 -7.43
C LEU A 83 1.91 -27.32 -6.05
N PRO A 84 2.75 -26.40 -5.54
CA PRO A 84 2.52 -25.75 -4.26
C PRO A 84 1.40 -24.71 -4.41
N SER A 85 0.14 -25.16 -4.30
CA SER A 85 -1.05 -24.36 -4.62
C SER A 85 -1.19 -23.10 -3.76
N ARG A 86 -0.67 -23.13 -2.52
CA ARG A 86 -0.70 -21.98 -1.61
C ARG A 86 0.39 -20.96 -1.95
N GLU A 87 1.55 -21.42 -2.39
CA GLU A 87 2.72 -20.60 -2.65
C GLU A 87 2.75 -20.05 -4.08
N LEU A 88 2.13 -20.74 -5.03
CA LEU A 88 2.04 -20.36 -6.45
C LEU A 88 1.67 -18.88 -6.68
N PRO A 89 0.62 -18.33 -6.04
CA PRO A 89 0.27 -16.93 -6.22
C PRO A 89 1.36 -15.94 -5.78
N MET A 90 2.27 -16.33 -4.88
CA MET A 90 3.38 -15.46 -4.44
C MET A 90 4.42 -15.25 -5.54
N PHE A 91 4.58 -16.21 -6.46
CA PHE A 91 5.49 -16.06 -7.60
C PHE A 91 4.90 -15.15 -8.68
N VAL A 92 3.57 -15.09 -8.77
CA VAL A 92 2.85 -14.17 -9.68
C VAL A 92 2.93 -12.72 -9.16
N PHE A 93 3.01 -12.55 -7.83
CA PHE A 93 3.14 -11.25 -7.18
C PHE A 93 4.33 -11.24 -6.21
N PRO A 94 5.58 -11.24 -6.72
CA PRO A 94 6.77 -11.37 -5.87
C PRO A 94 6.92 -10.21 -4.88
N SER A 95 6.40 -9.04 -5.24
CA SER A 95 6.35 -7.85 -4.37
C SER A 95 5.04 -7.73 -3.58
N GLY A 96 4.19 -8.76 -3.60
CA GLY A 96 2.84 -8.74 -3.03
C GLY A 96 1.82 -7.97 -3.86
N LEU A 97 0.53 -8.22 -3.61
CA LEU A 97 -0.57 -7.54 -4.27
C LEU A 97 -1.03 -6.35 -3.42
N HIS A 98 -1.11 -5.16 -4.03
CA HIS A 98 -1.48 -3.92 -3.35
C HIS A 98 -2.62 -3.21 -4.10
N LEU A 99 -3.65 -2.80 -3.36
CA LEU A 99 -4.65 -1.89 -3.91
C LEU A 99 -4.09 -0.47 -3.97
N ARG A 100 -4.03 0.10 -5.18
CA ARG A 100 -3.62 1.48 -5.41
C ARG A 100 -4.79 2.28 -5.94
N ALA A 101 -5.03 3.46 -5.36
CA ALA A 101 -5.91 4.45 -5.96
C ALA A 101 -5.24 5.05 -7.20
N CYS A 102 -5.83 4.85 -8.36
CA CYS A 102 -5.38 5.36 -9.65
C CYS A 102 -6.60 5.79 -10.50
N LYS A 103 -6.39 6.71 -11.45
CA LYS A 103 -7.44 7.03 -12.43
C LYS A 103 -7.53 5.89 -13.45
N PRO A 104 -8.67 5.69 -14.13
CA PRO A 104 -8.76 4.70 -15.22
C PRO A 104 -7.70 4.90 -16.31
N THR A 105 -7.30 6.15 -16.56
CA THR A 105 -6.23 6.53 -17.49
C THR A 105 -4.83 6.14 -17.04
N ASP A 106 -4.65 5.78 -15.77
CA ASP A 106 -3.35 5.44 -15.16
C ASP A 106 -3.10 3.91 -15.18
N THR A 107 -3.91 3.15 -15.93
CA THR A 107 -3.77 1.68 -16.02
C THR A 107 -2.44 1.34 -16.71
N PRO A 108 -1.56 0.55 -16.07
CA PRO A 108 -0.29 0.17 -16.68
C PRO A 108 -0.52 -0.74 -17.89
N LEU A 109 0.43 -0.72 -18.84
CA LEU A 109 0.45 -1.72 -19.90
C LEU A 109 0.68 -3.11 -19.30
N PRO A 110 0.06 -4.17 -19.86
CA PRO A 110 0.34 -5.54 -19.46
C PRO A 110 1.83 -5.85 -19.55
N SER A 111 2.34 -6.59 -18.58
CA SER A 111 3.71 -7.09 -18.55
C SER A 111 3.71 -8.60 -18.38
N CYS A 112 4.58 -9.29 -19.11
CA CYS A 112 4.79 -10.72 -18.97
C CYS A 112 6.14 -10.98 -18.29
N PHE A 113 6.19 -12.02 -17.50
CA PHE A 113 7.43 -12.51 -16.90
C PHE A 113 7.29 -14.01 -16.67
N SER A 114 8.42 -14.70 -16.65
CA SER A 114 8.50 -16.13 -16.38
C SER A 114 9.18 -16.38 -15.04
N PHE A 115 8.91 -17.54 -14.47
CA PHE A 115 9.61 -18.03 -13.29
C PHE A 115 9.79 -19.55 -13.38
N VAL A 116 10.70 -20.09 -12.57
CA VAL A 116 11.08 -21.49 -12.60
C VAL A 116 10.90 -22.10 -11.22
N PHE A 117 10.21 -23.25 -11.17
CA PHE A 117 10.21 -24.09 -9.98
C PHE A 117 11.31 -25.14 -10.09
N THR A 118 12.08 -25.31 -9.03
CA THR A 118 13.00 -26.43 -8.87
C THR A 118 12.39 -27.41 -7.87
N ASN A 119 12.15 -28.65 -8.29
CA ASN A 119 11.62 -29.67 -7.39
C ASN A 119 12.73 -30.28 -6.52
N ALA A 120 12.36 -31.16 -5.57
CA ALA A 120 13.31 -31.83 -4.67
C ALA A 120 14.33 -32.74 -5.38
N ARG A 121 14.08 -33.14 -6.64
CA ARG A 121 15.01 -33.92 -7.48
C ARG A 121 15.97 -33.03 -8.27
N GLY A 122 15.77 -31.72 -8.28
CA GLY A 122 16.54 -30.76 -9.08
C GLY A 122 15.99 -30.53 -10.49
N ASP A 123 14.81 -31.07 -10.81
CA ASP A 123 14.17 -30.81 -12.11
C ASP A 123 13.64 -29.37 -12.16
N LEU A 124 13.78 -28.73 -13.33
CA LEU A 124 13.29 -27.37 -13.59
C LEU A 124 11.93 -27.40 -14.30
N ILE A 125 10.96 -26.67 -13.74
CA ILE A 125 9.62 -26.50 -14.31
C ILE A 125 9.47 -25.04 -14.67
N TYR A 126 9.42 -24.74 -15.96
CA TYR A 126 9.29 -23.38 -16.49
C TYR A 126 7.82 -22.97 -16.53
N VAL A 127 7.51 -21.79 -15.98
CA VAL A 127 6.20 -21.15 -16.05
C VAL A 127 6.35 -19.84 -16.81
N CYS A 128 5.64 -19.73 -17.93
CA CYS A 128 5.66 -18.59 -18.85
C CYS A 128 4.33 -17.85 -18.83
#